data_AF-A0A9Q8Q725-F1
#
_entry.id   AF-A0A9Q8Q725-F1
#
_cell.length_a   1.000
_cell.length_b   1.000
_cell.length_c   1.000
_cell.angle_alpha   90.00
_cell.angle_beta   90.00
_cell.angle_gamma   90.00
#
_symmetry.space_group_name_H-M   'P 1'
#
loop_
_entity.id
_entity.type
_entity.pdbx_description
1 polymer ?
#
loop_
_entity_poly.entity_id
_entity_poly.type
_entity_poly.pdbx_seq_one_letter_code
_entity_poly.pdbx_strand_id
1 'polypeptide(L)'
;MASARGALQWTCRELGLTSVWVTGRDAWLVILGRTCRMFAFGAISLIIALFMSSLNYSDFKIGLFMTLTLVGDVILSLLTALVADRTGRRRILILGGALMVFSGLVFVYFENYWILLFGAVVGVISATGGDFGPFRSIEESTLSHLTEPSTRADVLSWYVTISTMSSAVGTEVAGRMVHVLQEWRGGTVTEAYHDMFWIYAAMGVTSLICALLMSDKCESPDLMADTDDKSPDADPLLGPAEHDRINGYQGDAIAQGNGRDRSDSVQLDADQQQRRLRPASPVGRDEPRRNGLFSRFSQISKESLVVSIKIWILLAIDSLADGMVSYALTNYYLARKFSLDESVLGDIMSISYVLMAVSSMFAGPLARHLGLINTMVFTHLPSSTAVLLFPIPQSVSLTVVLLFIRTGLNNMDQGPRAAFIAAVVKPEERTAVMGITGMLRTLASTVGPSLTGWLAGTDRFWIAFVIAGALRIGYDLGLFVIFVNMKLHAHELPEEHEQSDEEAPTCSGQNGRVGNED
;
A
#
# COMPACT_ATOMS: atom_id res chain seq x y z
N MET A 1 7.14 -29.59 -27.35
CA MET A 1 6.27 -28.39 -27.21
C MET A 1 5.14 -28.55 -26.18
N ALA A 2 4.56 -29.76 -25.97
CA ALA A 2 3.53 -29.98 -24.95
C ALA A 2 4.04 -29.87 -23.49
N SER A 3 5.26 -30.34 -23.21
CA SER A 3 5.88 -30.23 -21.87
C SER A 3 6.20 -28.78 -21.46
N ALA A 4 6.61 -27.94 -22.42
CA ALA A 4 6.89 -26.52 -22.15
C ALA A 4 5.63 -25.71 -21.85
N ARG A 5 4.49 -26.03 -22.50
CA ARG A 5 3.19 -25.40 -22.19
C ARG A 5 2.65 -25.84 -20.84
N GLY A 6 2.80 -27.11 -20.47
CA GLY A 6 2.39 -27.61 -19.14
C GLY A 6 3.25 -27.01 -18.02
N ALA A 7 4.56 -26.90 -18.24
CA ALA A 7 5.46 -26.20 -17.33
C ALA A 7 5.07 -24.73 -17.20
N LEU A 8 4.89 -23.99 -18.32
CA LEU A 8 4.46 -22.59 -18.29
C LEU A 8 3.10 -22.39 -17.60
N GLN A 9 2.13 -23.27 -17.84
CA GLN A 9 0.81 -23.17 -17.19
C GLN A 9 0.89 -23.45 -15.70
N TRP A 10 1.73 -24.41 -15.28
CA TRP A 10 2.02 -24.67 -13.88
C TRP A 10 2.72 -23.47 -13.23
N THR A 11 3.78 -22.92 -13.84
CA THR A 11 4.46 -21.74 -13.32
C THR A 11 3.55 -20.52 -13.29
N CYS A 12 2.72 -20.29 -14.31
CA CYS A 12 1.76 -19.18 -14.33
C CYS A 12 0.66 -19.31 -13.26
N ARG A 13 0.27 -20.54 -12.92
CA ARG A 13 -0.68 -20.80 -11.83
C ARG A 13 -0.02 -20.63 -10.47
N GLU A 14 1.21 -21.10 -10.32
CA GLU A 14 1.98 -21.00 -9.07
C GLU A 14 2.45 -19.56 -8.80
N LEU A 15 2.71 -18.79 -9.86
CA LEU A 15 3.02 -17.36 -9.78
C LEU A 15 1.77 -16.48 -9.68
N GLY A 16 0.55 -17.03 -9.78
CA GLY A 16 -0.70 -16.27 -9.69
C GLY A 16 -0.99 -15.36 -10.90
N LEU A 17 -0.30 -15.53 -12.03
CA LEU A 17 -0.54 -14.75 -13.28
C LEU A 17 -1.92 -15.00 -13.88
N THR A 18 -2.44 -16.22 -13.70
CA THR A 18 -3.81 -16.57 -14.08
C THR A 18 -4.85 -15.79 -13.27
N SER A 19 -4.57 -15.53 -11.99
CA SER A 19 -5.43 -14.78 -11.08
C SER A 19 -5.61 -13.33 -11.57
N VAL A 20 -4.54 -12.68 -12.02
CA VAL A 20 -4.57 -11.31 -12.56
C VAL A 20 -5.39 -11.21 -13.86
N TRP A 21 -5.26 -12.20 -14.74
CA TRP A 21 -6.00 -12.22 -16.01
C TRP A 21 -7.51 -12.38 -15.83
N VAL A 22 -7.94 -13.12 -14.79
CA VAL A 22 -9.37 -13.39 -14.52
C VAL A 22 -10.08 -12.19 -13.88
N THR A 23 -9.36 -11.32 -13.17
CA THR A 23 -9.91 -10.14 -12.46
C THR A 23 -10.65 -9.11 -13.32
N GLY A 24 -10.51 -9.18 -14.64
CA GLY A 24 -11.23 -8.30 -15.58
C GLY A 24 -10.54 -6.97 -15.90
N ARG A 25 -11.20 -6.17 -16.74
CA ARG A 25 -10.63 -4.96 -17.38
C ARG A 25 -10.21 -3.86 -16.40
N ASP A 26 -11.03 -3.60 -15.37
CA ASP A 26 -10.78 -2.49 -14.46
C ASP A 26 -9.51 -2.68 -13.61
N ALA A 27 -9.21 -3.92 -13.20
CA ALA A 27 -7.97 -4.24 -12.49
C ALA A 27 -6.74 -3.95 -13.35
N TRP A 28 -6.80 -4.29 -14.65
CA TRP A 28 -5.72 -3.97 -15.60
C TRP A 28 -5.56 -2.48 -15.83
N LEU A 29 -6.65 -1.69 -15.86
CA LEU A 29 -6.56 -0.23 -15.97
C LEU A 29 -5.89 0.40 -14.75
N VAL A 30 -6.18 -0.11 -13.54
CA VAL A 30 -5.52 0.33 -12.30
C VAL A 30 -4.03 -0.01 -12.33
N ILE A 31 -3.69 -1.27 -12.68
CA ILE A 31 -2.30 -1.72 -12.78
C ILE A 31 -1.54 -0.91 -13.84
N LEU A 32 -2.15 -0.66 -15.01
CA LEU A 32 -1.54 0.11 -16.10
C LEU A 32 -1.33 1.57 -15.71
N GLY A 33 -2.33 2.22 -15.10
CA GLY A 33 -2.21 3.59 -14.62
C GLY A 33 -1.05 3.75 -13.63
N ARG A 34 -0.94 2.83 -12.66
CA ARG A 34 0.20 2.80 -11.74
C ARG A 34 1.52 2.54 -12.43
N THR A 35 1.56 1.61 -13.39
CA THR A 35 2.76 1.26 -14.17
C THR A 35 3.33 2.51 -14.86
N CYS A 36 2.48 3.27 -15.56
CA CYS A 36 2.87 4.55 -16.17
C CYS A 36 3.40 5.55 -15.14
N ARG A 37 2.73 5.66 -13.98
CA ARG A 37 3.14 6.55 -12.90
C ARG A 37 4.48 6.16 -12.29
N MET A 38 4.70 4.88 -12.00
CA MET A 38 5.97 4.37 -11.45
C MET A 38 7.13 4.44 -12.44
N PHE A 39 6.85 4.28 -13.74
CA PHE A 39 7.83 4.57 -14.78
C PHE A 39 8.29 6.02 -14.70
N ALA A 40 7.33 6.95 -14.60
CA ALA A 40 7.61 8.37 -14.55
C ALA A 40 8.36 8.78 -13.25
N PHE A 41 8.02 8.18 -12.11
CA PHE A 41 8.74 8.36 -10.85
C PHE A 41 10.15 7.78 -10.90
N GLY A 42 10.34 6.60 -11.51
CA GLY A 42 11.66 6.01 -11.73
C GLY A 42 12.54 6.94 -12.57
N ALA A 43 12.00 7.48 -13.66
CA ALA A 43 12.68 8.44 -14.53
C ALA A 43 13.06 9.74 -13.78
N ILE A 44 12.12 10.37 -13.09
CA ILE A 44 12.39 11.61 -12.34
C ILE A 44 13.35 11.37 -11.18
N SER A 45 13.25 10.25 -10.46
CA SER A 45 14.12 9.96 -9.31
C SER A 45 15.60 9.93 -9.67
N LEU A 46 15.93 9.64 -10.93
CA LEU A 46 17.29 9.70 -11.45
C LEU A 46 17.79 11.15 -11.52
N ILE A 47 16.97 12.04 -12.08
CA ILE A 47 17.41 13.37 -12.53
C ILE A 47 17.05 14.51 -11.56
N ILE A 48 16.07 14.36 -10.67
CA ILE A 48 15.49 15.52 -9.96
C ILE A 48 16.50 16.30 -9.11
N ALA A 49 17.40 15.61 -8.40
CA ALA A 49 18.45 16.26 -7.61
C ALA A 49 19.53 16.87 -8.52
N LEU A 50 19.86 16.19 -9.62
CA LEU A 50 20.81 16.67 -10.63
C LEU A 50 20.28 17.92 -11.35
N PHE A 51 18.99 17.96 -11.69
CA PHE A 51 18.31 19.10 -12.29
C PHE A 51 18.33 20.32 -11.37
N MET A 52 18.00 20.15 -10.09
CA MET A 52 18.10 21.26 -9.14
C MET A 52 19.54 21.77 -9.00
N SER A 53 20.52 20.86 -9.05
CA SER A 53 21.94 21.22 -9.07
C SER A 53 22.35 21.94 -10.35
N SER A 54 21.81 21.57 -11.52
CA SER A 54 22.12 22.22 -12.82
C SER A 54 21.51 23.62 -12.92
N LEU A 55 20.42 23.88 -12.19
CA LEU A 55 19.86 25.22 -11.97
C LEU A 55 20.64 26.06 -10.95
N ASN A 56 21.79 25.57 -10.47
CA ASN A 56 22.65 26.23 -9.48
C ASN A 56 21.99 26.45 -8.11
N TYR A 57 21.04 25.60 -7.72
CA TYR A 57 20.55 25.59 -6.35
C TYR A 57 21.54 24.90 -5.40
N SER A 58 21.69 25.45 -4.19
CA SER A 58 22.58 24.88 -3.19
C SER A 58 22.09 23.52 -2.69
N ASP A 59 23.00 22.65 -2.29
CA ASP A 59 22.70 21.31 -1.75
C ASP A 59 21.68 21.34 -0.60
N PHE A 60 21.74 22.39 0.24
CA PHE A 60 20.76 22.61 1.29
C PHE A 60 19.36 22.83 0.73
N LYS A 61 19.22 23.63 -0.33
CA LYS A 61 17.94 23.82 -1.01
C LYS A 61 17.47 22.54 -1.69
N ILE A 62 18.37 21.74 -2.27
CA ILE A 62 18.01 20.44 -2.85
C ILE A 62 17.43 19.51 -1.76
N GLY A 63 18.10 19.39 -0.61
CA GLY A 63 17.59 18.59 0.51
C GLY A 63 16.29 19.12 1.11
N LEU A 64 16.15 20.45 1.21
CA LEU A 64 14.92 21.09 1.65
C LEU A 64 13.77 20.87 0.66
N PHE A 65 14.05 20.92 -0.64
CA PHE A 65 13.08 20.64 -1.71
C PHE A 65 12.50 19.23 -1.53
N MET A 66 13.36 18.22 -1.43
CA MET A 66 12.97 16.82 -1.24
C MET A 66 12.13 16.63 0.02
N THR A 67 12.53 17.27 1.12
CA THR A 67 11.80 17.23 2.41
C THR A 67 10.41 17.85 2.29
N LEU A 68 10.31 19.05 1.72
CA LEU A 68 9.04 19.75 1.58
C LEU A 68 8.09 19.04 0.60
N THR A 69 8.63 18.40 -0.44
CA THR A 69 7.84 17.53 -1.32
C THR A 69 7.25 16.35 -0.55
N LEU A 70 8.05 15.64 0.26
CA LEU A 70 7.54 14.52 1.06
C LEU A 70 6.53 14.96 2.14
N VAL A 71 6.74 16.12 2.77
CA VAL A 71 5.76 16.70 3.70
C VAL A 71 4.45 17.02 2.97
N GLY A 72 4.58 17.60 1.77
CA GLY A 72 3.46 17.84 0.86
C GLY A 72 2.69 16.56 0.53
N ASP A 73 3.40 15.49 0.16
CA ASP A 73 2.83 14.19 -0.14
C ASP A 73 2.06 13.61 1.06
N VAL A 74 2.58 13.73 2.28
CA VAL A 74 1.87 13.30 3.50
C VAL A 74 0.59 14.08 3.70
N ILE A 75 0.66 15.42 3.63
CA ILE A 75 -0.50 16.29 3.83
C ILE A 75 -1.56 16.00 2.76
N LEU A 76 -1.15 15.93 1.50
CA LEU A 76 -2.06 15.66 0.39
C LEU A 76 -2.62 14.24 0.50
N SER A 77 -1.83 13.26 0.92
CA SER A 77 -2.32 11.90 1.19
C SER A 77 -3.41 11.86 2.25
N LEU A 78 -3.24 12.60 3.35
CA LEU A 78 -4.24 12.68 4.41
C LEU A 78 -5.51 13.38 3.91
N LEU A 79 -5.37 14.49 3.20
CA LEU A 79 -6.49 15.24 2.63
C LEU A 79 -7.27 14.39 1.63
N THR A 80 -6.57 13.76 0.68
CA THR A 80 -7.18 12.92 -0.34
C THR A 80 -7.84 11.70 0.29
N ALA A 81 -7.23 11.04 1.28
CA ALA A 81 -7.85 9.90 1.96
C ALA A 81 -9.15 10.28 2.68
N LEU A 82 -9.21 11.46 3.32
CA LEU A 82 -10.42 11.95 3.99
C LEU A 82 -11.54 12.32 3.00
N VAL A 83 -11.16 12.82 1.82
CA VAL A 83 -12.10 13.19 0.76
C VAL A 83 -12.52 11.97 -0.07
N ALA A 84 -11.69 10.93 -0.11
CA ALA A 84 -11.83 9.80 -1.03
C ALA A 84 -13.10 9.00 -0.90
N ASP A 85 -13.46 8.69 0.33
CA ASP A 85 -14.64 7.91 0.62
C ASP A 85 -15.92 8.68 0.27
N ARG A 86 -15.84 10.02 0.16
CA ARG A 86 -16.97 10.89 -0.20
C ARG A 86 -17.04 11.24 -1.68
N THR A 87 -15.91 11.41 -2.36
CA THR A 87 -15.88 11.84 -3.77
C THR A 87 -15.85 10.69 -4.76
N GLY A 88 -15.54 9.48 -4.29
CA GLY A 88 -15.36 8.29 -5.13
C GLY A 88 -13.90 8.07 -5.53
N ARG A 89 -13.45 6.81 -5.48
CA ARG A 89 -12.06 6.38 -5.74
C ARG A 89 -11.60 6.71 -7.16
N ARG A 90 -12.46 6.46 -8.16
CA ARG A 90 -12.19 6.77 -9.58
C ARG A 90 -11.87 8.24 -9.80
N ARG A 91 -12.65 9.15 -9.21
CA ARG A 91 -12.46 10.60 -9.37
C ARG A 91 -11.12 11.08 -8.82
N ILE A 92 -10.63 10.45 -7.77
CA ILE A 92 -9.31 10.77 -7.23
C ILE A 92 -8.20 10.30 -8.14
N LEU A 93 -8.31 9.11 -8.75
CA LEU A 93 -7.30 8.64 -9.70
C LEU A 93 -7.25 9.57 -10.92
N ILE A 94 -8.39 10.08 -11.38
CA ILE A 94 -8.48 11.12 -12.42
C ILE A 94 -7.78 12.41 -11.97
N LEU A 95 -8.10 12.91 -10.76
CA LEU A 95 -7.46 14.10 -10.21
C LEU A 95 -5.94 13.91 -10.10
N GLY A 96 -5.47 12.75 -9.66
CA GLY A 96 -4.06 12.40 -9.58
C GLY A 96 -3.35 12.46 -10.93
N GLY A 97 -3.95 11.85 -11.97
CA GLY A 97 -3.43 11.95 -13.33
C GLY A 97 -3.35 13.40 -13.82
N ALA A 98 -4.37 14.21 -13.56
CA ALA A 98 -4.37 15.63 -13.93
C ALA A 98 -3.29 16.45 -13.20
N LEU A 99 -3.12 16.23 -11.90
CA LEU A 99 -2.07 16.87 -11.09
C LEU A 99 -0.66 16.46 -11.54
N MET A 100 -0.50 15.19 -11.94
CA MET A 100 0.74 14.68 -12.53
C MET A 100 1.08 15.40 -13.84
N VAL A 101 0.10 15.58 -14.74
CA VAL A 101 0.31 16.36 -15.99
C VAL A 101 0.66 17.82 -15.67
N PHE A 102 -0.09 18.45 -14.76
CA PHE A 102 0.15 19.83 -14.34
C PHE A 102 1.58 20.03 -13.84
N SER A 103 2.04 19.16 -12.94
CA SER A 103 3.40 19.26 -12.39
C SER A 103 4.49 18.97 -13.41
N GLY A 104 4.29 18.01 -14.33
CA GLY A 104 5.18 17.81 -15.47
C GLY A 104 5.36 19.09 -16.29
N LEU A 105 4.25 19.76 -16.63
CA LEU A 105 4.31 21.02 -17.38
C LEU A 105 4.98 22.15 -16.59
N VAL A 106 4.78 22.22 -15.27
CA VAL A 106 5.49 23.20 -14.42
C VAL A 106 7.00 23.01 -14.53
N PHE A 107 7.50 21.77 -14.48
CA PHE A 107 8.92 21.48 -14.60
C PHE A 107 9.46 21.63 -16.01
N VAL A 108 8.63 21.54 -17.05
CA VAL A 108 9.04 21.84 -18.42
C VAL A 108 9.33 23.34 -18.62
N TYR A 109 8.52 24.22 -18.03
CA TYR A 109 8.55 25.65 -18.38
C TYR A 109 9.20 26.57 -17.33
N PHE A 110 9.33 26.14 -16.08
CA PHE A 110 9.78 27.01 -14.99
C PHE A 110 11.07 26.51 -14.35
N GLU A 111 11.91 27.46 -13.94
CA GLU A 111 13.17 27.20 -13.21
C GLU A 111 13.13 27.76 -11.78
N ASN A 112 12.09 28.54 -11.43
CA ASN A 112 11.96 29.17 -10.13
C ASN A 112 11.70 28.14 -9.03
N TYR A 113 12.55 28.12 -8.02
CA TYR A 113 12.51 27.17 -6.90
C TYR A 113 11.13 26.99 -6.28
N TRP A 114 10.43 28.09 -5.99
CA TRP A 114 9.14 28.04 -5.30
C TRP A 114 8.02 27.55 -6.21
N ILE A 115 8.08 27.87 -7.50
CA ILE A 115 7.12 27.38 -8.49
C ILE A 115 7.33 25.88 -8.71
N LEU A 116 8.57 25.44 -8.84
CA LEU A 116 8.93 24.03 -8.94
C LEU A 116 8.51 23.25 -7.69
N LEU A 117 8.72 23.84 -6.50
CA LEU A 117 8.33 23.20 -5.24
C LEU A 117 6.81 23.06 -5.13
N PHE A 118 6.08 24.12 -5.48
CA PHE A 118 4.62 24.07 -5.53
C PHE A 118 4.14 23.00 -6.52
N GLY A 119 4.73 22.95 -7.72
CA GLY A 119 4.46 21.91 -8.71
C GLY A 119 4.74 20.51 -8.19
N ALA A 120 5.86 20.29 -7.50
CA ALA A 120 6.21 18.99 -6.94
C ALA A 120 5.26 18.54 -5.82
N VAL A 121 4.90 19.44 -4.91
CA VAL A 121 3.97 19.17 -3.80
C VAL A 121 2.56 18.89 -4.31
N VAL A 122 2.04 19.76 -5.19
CA VAL A 122 0.67 19.63 -5.71
C VAL A 122 0.54 18.48 -6.70
N GLY A 123 1.59 18.24 -7.49
CA GLY A 123 1.68 17.16 -8.46
C GLY A 123 1.96 15.78 -7.91
N VAL A 124 2.27 15.68 -6.61
CA VAL A 124 2.73 14.45 -5.96
C VAL A 124 3.92 13.85 -6.73
N ILE A 125 4.90 14.69 -7.09
CA ILE A 125 6.14 14.21 -7.68
C ILE A 125 6.91 13.47 -6.59
N SER A 126 7.07 12.16 -6.73
CA SER A 126 7.88 11.41 -5.77
C SER A 126 9.35 11.76 -5.89
N ALA A 127 9.81 12.64 -5.01
CA ALA A 127 11.19 13.09 -4.94
C ALA A 127 12.15 11.96 -4.54
N THR A 128 11.64 10.90 -3.90
CA THR A 128 12.42 9.72 -3.45
C THR A 128 12.31 8.54 -4.41
N GLY A 129 11.47 8.62 -5.45
CA GLY A 129 11.21 7.53 -6.40
C GLY A 129 10.23 6.45 -5.91
N GLY A 130 9.73 6.56 -4.68
CA GLY A 130 8.75 5.62 -4.12
C GLY A 130 7.31 6.13 -4.15
N ASP A 131 6.34 5.23 -4.11
CA ASP A 131 4.92 5.57 -4.11
C ASP A 131 4.43 5.90 -2.68
N PHE A 132 4.75 7.11 -2.19
CA PHE A 132 4.36 7.59 -0.86
C PHE A 132 3.16 8.54 -0.98
N GLY A 133 1.98 8.03 -1.31
CA GLY A 133 0.81 8.88 -1.51
C GLY A 133 -0.53 8.18 -1.34
N PRO A 134 -1.63 8.94 -1.45
CA PRO A 134 -2.98 8.42 -1.29
C PRO A 134 -3.32 7.41 -2.38
N PHE A 135 -2.69 7.55 -3.56
CA PHE A 135 -2.94 6.72 -4.73
C PHE A 135 -2.74 5.24 -4.44
N ARG A 136 -1.63 4.87 -3.79
CA ARG A 136 -1.36 3.47 -3.43
C ARG A 136 -2.49 2.87 -2.59
N SER A 137 -2.93 3.58 -1.55
CA SER A 137 -3.99 3.09 -0.67
C SER A 137 -5.34 2.96 -1.38
N ILE A 138 -5.64 3.87 -2.31
CA ILE A 138 -6.86 3.86 -3.12
C ILE A 138 -6.82 2.74 -4.16
N GLU A 139 -5.69 2.55 -4.82
CA GLU A 139 -5.47 1.49 -5.81
C GLU A 139 -5.52 0.10 -5.14
N GLU A 140 -4.82 -0.11 -4.03
CA GLU A 140 -4.83 -1.38 -3.28
C GLU A 140 -6.23 -1.71 -2.76
N SER A 141 -6.97 -0.71 -2.25
CA SER A 141 -8.36 -0.91 -1.81
C SER A 141 -9.31 -1.19 -2.97
N THR A 142 -9.12 -0.54 -4.13
CA THR A 142 -9.92 -0.78 -5.34
C THR A 142 -9.65 -2.18 -5.89
N LEU A 143 -8.38 -2.58 -6.01
CA LEU A 143 -8.02 -3.95 -6.42
C LEU A 143 -8.55 -4.99 -5.44
N SER A 144 -8.49 -4.72 -4.14
CA SER A 144 -9.05 -5.63 -3.13
C SER A 144 -10.56 -5.81 -3.25
N HIS A 145 -11.29 -4.81 -3.74
CA HIS A 145 -12.73 -4.89 -4.00
C HIS A 145 -13.04 -5.63 -5.31
N LEU A 146 -12.20 -5.47 -6.33
CA LEU A 146 -12.35 -6.14 -7.63
C LEU A 146 -11.90 -7.61 -7.62
N THR A 147 -11.16 -8.03 -6.59
CA THR A 147 -10.58 -9.38 -6.46
C THR A 147 -11.33 -10.24 -5.45
N GLU A 148 -11.34 -11.55 -5.71
CA GLU A 148 -11.81 -12.54 -4.73
C GLU A 148 -10.77 -12.75 -3.62
N PRO A 149 -11.18 -13.16 -2.39
CA PRO A 149 -10.25 -13.39 -1.29
C PRO A 149 -9.12 -14.38 -1.61
N SER A 150 -9.37 -15.37 -2.48
CA SER A 150 -8.40 -16.38 -2.93
C SER A 150 -7.36 -15.85 -3.91
N THR A 151 -7.69 -14.83 -4.71
CA THR A 151 -6.85 -14.28 -5.79
C THR A 151 -6.23 -12.92 -5.43
N ARG A 152 -6.73 -12.26 -4.38
CA ARG A 152 -6.31 -10.91 -3.97
C ARG A 152 -4.80 -10.80 -3.70
N ALA A 153 -4.22 -11.78 -3.01
CA ALA A 153 -2.79 -11.75 -2.67
C ALA A 153 -1.90 -11.76 -3.92
N ASP A 154 -2.23 -12.60 -4.90
CA ASP A 154 -1.52 -12.69 -6.18
C ASP A 154 -1.62 -11.38 -6.97
N VAL A 155 -2.82 -10.81 -7.04
CA VAL A 155 -3.06 -9.56 -7.79
C VAL A 155 -2.31 -8.38 -7.15
N LEU A 156 -2.32 -8.28 -5.82
CA LEU A 156 -1.55 -7.25 -5.11
C LEU A 156 -0.04 -7.43 -5.26
N SER A 157 0.44 -8.67 -5.29
CA SER A 157 1.85 -8.99 -5.52
C SER A 157 2.30 -8.55 -6.92
N TRP A 158 1.54 -8.89 -7.96
CA TRP A 158 1.82 -8.46 -9.33
C TRP A 158 1.66 -6.96 -9.54
N TYR A 159 0.68 -6.35 -8.86
CA TYR A 159 0.49 -4.90 -8.84
C TYR A 159 1.74 -4.14 -8.35
N VAL A 160 2.45 -4.67 -7.35
CA VAL A 160 3.73 -4.09 -6.85
C VAL A 160 4.92 -4.49 -7.74
N THR A 161 4.95 -5.73 -8.20
CA THR A 161 6.08 -6.24 -8.99
C THR A 161 6.18 -5.53 -10.34
N ILE A 162 5.07 -5.42 -11.08
CA ILE A 162 5.02 -4.74 -12.39
C ILE A 162 5.38 -3.27 -12.23
N SER A 163 4.89 -2.61 -11.18
CA SER A 163 5.15 -1.20 -10.95
C SER A 163 6.63 -0.95 -10.61
N THR A 164 7.27 -1.84 -9.85
CA THR A 164 8.70 -1.79 -9.56
C THR A 164 9.55 -2.03 -10.81
N MET A 165 9.20 -3.00 -11.64
CA MET A 165 9.86 -3.21 -12.94
C MET A 165 9.70 -2.00 -13.84
N SER A 166 8.56 -1.31 -13.78
CA SER A 166 8.32 -0.09 -14.55
C SER A 166 9.23 1.06 -14.12
N SER A 167 9.51 1.21 -12.82
CA SER A 167 10.53 2.15 -12.33
C SER A 167 11.92 1.83 -12.86
N ALA A 168 12.29 0.54 -12.96
CA ALA A 168 13.56 0.13 -13.57
C ALA A 168 13.68 0.62 -15.01
N VAL A 169 12.66 0.33 -15.82
CA VAL A 169 12.62 0.78 -17.23
C VAL A 169 12.59 2.31 -17.33
N GLY A 170 11.86 2.99 -16.45
CA GLY A 170 11.82 4.45 -16.41
C GLY A 170 13.17 5.07 -16.14
N THR A 171 13.93 4.52 -15.20
CA THR A 171 15.29 5.00 -14.88
C THR A 171 16.28 4.71 -16.01
N GLU A 172 16.20 3.53 -16.64
CA GLU A 172 17.00 3.18 -17.83
C GLU A 172 16.75 4.16 -18.99
N VAL A 173 15.47 4.38 -19.32
CA VAL A 173 15.06 5.30 -20.40
C VAL A 173 15.52 6.71 -20.08
N ALA A 174 15.40 7.17 -18.84
CA ALA A 174 15.86 8.49 -18.45
C ALA A 174 17.38 8.66 -18.64
N GLY A 175 18.19 7.70 -18.17
CA GLY A 175 19.65 7.77 -18.31
C GLY A 175 20.09 7.80 -19.77
N ARG A 176 19.55 6.91 -20.60
CA ARG A 176 19.86 6.87 -22.04
C ARG A 176 19.37 8.11 -22.77
N MET A 177 18.17 8.58 -22.44
CA MET A 177 17.58 9.70 -23.15
C MET A 177 18.31 11.01 -22.83
N VAL A 178 18.70 11.26 -21.58
CA VAL A 178 19.53 12.41 -21.22
C VAL A 178 20.84 12.41 -22.03
N HIS A 179 21.51 11.26 -22.13
CA HIS A 179 22.73 11.12 -22.91
C HIS A 179 22.52 11.40 -24.41
N VAL A 180 21.48 10.81 -25.02
CA VAL A 180 21.15 11.05 -26.44
C VAL A 180 20.81 12.51 -26.70
N LEU A 181 20.05 13.17 -25.83
CA LEU A 181 19.70 14.58 -26.00
C LEU A 181 20.92 15.50 -25.92
N GLN A 182 21.86 15.21 -25.02
CA GLN A 182 23.11 15.95 -24.91
C GLN A 182 23.95 15.81 -26.18
N GLU A 183 24.10 14.59 -26.72
CA GLU A 183 24.87 14.34 -27.94
C GLU A 183 24.23 14.94 -29.19
N TRP A 184 22.90 14.82 -29.35
CA TRP A 184 22.20 15.24 -30.58
C TRP A 184 22.05 16.75 -30.71
N ARG A 185 21.72 17.46 -29.61
CA ARG A 185 21.43 18.90 -29.68
C ARG A 185 22.64 19.77 -29.37
N GLY A 186 23.71 19.23 -28.77
CA GLY A 186 24.77 20.05 -28.17
C GLY A 186 24.21 21.07 -27.15
N GLY A 187 23.00 20.81 -26.64
CA GLY A 187 22.26 21.68 -25.74
C GLY A 187 22.81 21.60 -24.32
N THR A 188 22.37 22.52 -23.46
CA THR A 188 22.76 22.48 -22.05
C THR A 188 22.15 21.27 -21.34
N VAL A 189 22.82 20.74 -20.32
CA VAL A 189 22.32 19.61 -19.51
C VAL A 189 20.93 19.91 -18.93
N THR A 190 20.67 21.17 -18.58
CA THR A 190 19.38 21.66 -18.08
C THR A 190 18.25 21.49 -19.09
N GLU A 191 18.48 21.76 -20.38
CA GLU A 191 17.46 21.56 -21.43
C GLU A 191 17.08 20.08 -21.56
N ALA A 192 18.07 19.18 -21.50
CA ALA A 192 17.81 17.74 -21.52
C ALA A 192 16.94 17.30 -20.33
N TYR A 193 17.15 17.88 -19.15
CA TYR A 193 16.29 17.63 -18.00
C TYR A 193 14.88 18.20 -18.16
N HIS A 194 14.70 19.40 -18.74
CA HIS A 194 13.37 19.92 -19.07
C HIS A 194 12.63 18.99 -20.04
N ASP A 195 13.31 18.49 -21.07
CA ASP A 195 12.74 17.57 -22.04
C ASP A 195 12.32 16.23 -21.41
N MET A 196 13.01 15.79 -20.35
CA MET A 196 12.60 14.60 -19.59
C MET A 196 11.24 14.76 -18.90
N PHE A 197 10.86 15.97 -18.48
CA PHE A 197 9.55 16.21 -17.86
C PHE A 197 8.38 16.13 -18.86
N TRP A 198 8.64 16.20 -20.17
CA TRP A 198 7.62 15.86 -21.18
C TRP A 198 7.22 14.38 -21.12
N ILE A 199 8.18 13.47 -20.90
CA ILE A 199 7.86 12.06 -20.68
C ILE A 199 7.01 11.89 -19.44
N TYR A 200 7.34 12.60 -18.36
CA TYR A 200 6.55 12.56 -17.14
C TYR A 200 5.11 13.03 -17.38
N ALA A 201 4.92 14.16 -18.08
CA ALA A 201 3.60 14.66 -18.45
C ALA A 201 2.83 13.67 -19.35
N ALA A 202 3.50 13.06 -20.34
CA ALA A 202 2.90 12.07 -21.22
C ALA A 202 2.42 10.83 -20.46
N MET A 203 3.22 10.31 -19.52
CA MET A 203 2.80 9.21 -18.64
C MET A 203 1.65 9.60 -17.72
N GLY A 204 1.61 10.85 -17.26
CA GLY A 204 0.47 11.42 -16.53
C GLY A 204 -0.81 11.42 -17.37
N VAL A 205 -0.73 11.78 -18.66
CA VAL A 205 -1.86 11.71 -19.59
C VAL A 205 -2.31 10.25 -19.77
N THR A 206 -1.39 9.31 -19.94
CA THR A 206 -1.74 7.89 -20.06
C THR A 206 -2.42 7.37 -18.80
N SER A 207 -1.92 7.71 -17.61
CA SER A 207 -2.55 7.36 -16.32
C SER A 207 -3.93 7.99 -16.17
N LEU A 208 -4.10 9.25 -16.60
CA LEU A 208 -5.39 9.95 -16.61
C LEU A 208 -6.40 9.26 -17.53
N ILE A 209 -5.98 8.89 -18.74
CA ILE A 209 -6.82 8.14 -19.70
C ILE A 209 -7.24 6.79 -19.10
N CYS A 210 -6.31 6.07 -18.47
CA CYS A 210 -6.64 4.80 -17.80
C CYS A 210 -7.72 4.99 -16.74
N ALA A 211 -7.59 6.03 -15.89
CA ALA A 211 -8.56 6.35 -14.85
C ALA A 211 -9.93 6.78 -15.41
N LEU A 212 -9.95 7.50 -16.54
CA LEU A 212 -11.18 7.88 -17.23
C LEU A 212 -11.93 6.67 -17.80
N LEU A 213 -11.20 5.66 -18.28
CA LEU A 213 -11.74 4.42 -18.86
C LEU A 213 -12.22 3.40 -17.82
N MET A 214 -11.98 3.62 -16.53
CA MET A 214 -12.48 2.77 -15.45
C MET A 214 -14.01 2.84 -15.35
N SER A 215 -14.66 1.70 -15.09
CA SER A 215 -16.10 1.61 -14.87
C SER A 215 -16.51 2.08 -13.47
N ASP A 216 -17.78 2.42 -13.29
CA ASP A 216 -18.39 2.80 -12.00
C ASP A 216 -18.36 1.65 -10.97
N LYS A 217 -18.07 0.42 -11.40
CA LYS A 217 -17.77 -0.74 -10.53
C LYS A 217 -16.59 -0.52 -9.59
N CYS A 218 -15.75 0.48 -9.87
CA CYS A 218 -14.62 0.86 -9.02
C CYS A 218 -15.02 1.77 -7.85
N GLU A 219 -16.27 2.23 -7.79
CA GLU A 219 -16.78 3.05 -6.71
C GLU A 219 -17.23 2.18 -5.52
N SER A 220 -17.12 2.73 -4.30
CA SER A 220 -17.55 2.01 -3.10
C SER A 220 -19.07 1.92 -3.05
N PRO A 221 -19.68 0.77 -2.71
CA PRO A 221 -21.14 0.58 -2.70
C PRO A 221 -21.91 1.54 -1.76
N ASP A 222 -21.24 2.11 -0.73
CA ASP A 222 -21.85 3.13 0.15
C ASP A 222 -22.29 4.40 -0.60
N LEU A 223 -21.69 4.72 -1.76
CA LEU A 223 -22.10 5.87 -2.58
C LEU A 223 -23.31 5.57 -3.48
N MET A 224 -23.53 4.30 -3.83
CA MET A 224 -24.70 3.90 -4.64
C MET A 224 -25.98 3.85 -3.81
N ALA A 225 -25.88 3.53 -2.51
CA ALA A 225 -27.02 3.58 -1.60
C ALA A 225 -27.54 5.01 -1.34
N ASP A 226 -26.68 6.03 -1.41
CA ASP A 226 -27.03 7.44 -1.16
C ASP A 226 -27.50 8.19 -2.43
N THR A 227 -27.38 7.54 -3.60
CA THR A 227 -27.81 8.13 -4.88
C THR A 227 -29.21 7.65 -5.30
N ASP A 228 -29.62 6.44 -4.89
CA ASP A 228 -30.98 5.93 -5.14
C ASP A 228 -32.05 6.55 -4.23
N ASP A 229 -31.67 7.24 -3.14
CA ASP A 229 -32.61 7.95 -2.24
C ASP A 229 -32.87 9.42 -2.67
N LYS A 230 -32.47 9.78 -3.89
CA LYS A 230 -32.74 11.10 -4.50
C LYS A 230 -33.47 10.99 -5.83
N SER A 231 -34.55 10.24 -5.89
CA SER A 231 -35.60 10.47 -6.89
C SER A 231 -36.53 11.60 -6.42
N PRO A 232 -36.65 12.73 -7.16
CA PRO A 232 -37.58 13.80 -6.84
C PRO A 232 -38.95 13.47 -7.42
N ASP A 233 -39.72 12.59 -6.79
CA ASP A 233 -41.16 12.43 -7.06
C ASP A 233 -41.79 11.55 -5.98
N ALA A 234 -42.15 12.16 -4.86
CA ALA A 234 -43.18 11.65 -3.96
C ALA A 234 -43.82 12.85 -3.26
N ASP A 235 -44.81 13.45 -3.93
CA ASP A 235 -45.64 14.51 -3.37
C ASP A 235 -46.41 14.01 -2.12
N PRO A 236 -46.70 14.92 -1.17
CA PRO A 236 -47.12 14.59 0.19
C PRO A 236 -48.62 14.32 0.26
N LEU A 237 -49.03 13.09 0.59
CA LEU A 237 -50.43 12.75 0.81
C LEU A 237 -50.73 12.59 2.31
N LEU A 238 -51.13 13.71 2.93
CA LEU A 238 -51.98 13.71 4.12
C LEU A 238 -53.37 14.25 3.76
N GLY A 239 -54.39 13.40 3.97
CA GLY A 239 -55.78 13.74 4.30
C GLY A 239 -56.84 13.23 3.31
N PRO A 240 -58.13 13.12 3.72
CA PRO A 240 -58.71 12.70 5.00
C PRO A 240 -59.76 11.58 4.81
N ALA A 241 -60.41 11.17 5.92
CA ALA A 241 -61.46 10.15 6.01
C ALA A 241 -62.61 10.27 5.00
N GLU A 242 -63.14 9.13 4.50
CA GLU A 242 -64.55 8.69 4.62
C GLU A 242 -64.94 7.55 3.65
N HIS A 243 -65.88 6.72 4.14
CA HIS A 243 -66.87 5.89 3.45
C HIS A 243 -66.49 4.55 2.77
N ASP A 244 -66.76 3.46 3.52
CA ASP A 244 -67.92 2.57 3.31
C ASP A 244 -68.11 1.92 1.92
N ARG A 245 -67.96 0.57 1.85
CA ARG A 245 -68.92 -0.41 1.30
C ARG A 245 -68.31 -1.81 1.06
N ILE A 246 -68.71 -2.76 1.91
CA ILE A 246 -69.46 -3.99 1.59
C ILE A 246 -69.04 -4.81 0.34
N ASN A 247 -68.50 -6.03 0.54
CA ASN A 247 -69.12 -7.37 0.34
C ASN A 247 -68.15 -8.47 -0.14
N GLY A 248 -68.27 -9.66 0.48
CA GLY A 248 -68.52 -10.89 -0.30
C GLY A 248 -67.64 -12.13 -0.06
N TYR A 249 -68.19 -13.08 0.73
CA TYR A 249 -68.03 -14.56 0.67
C TYR A 249 -66.65 -15.17 1.02
N GLN A 250 -66.51 -16.29 1.76
CA GLN A 250 -67.35 -17.47 2.03
C GLN A 250 -66.77 -18.25 3.24
N GLY A 251 -67.58 -18.95 4.06
CA GLY A 251 -67.08 -20.09 4.88
C GLY A 251 -67.75 -20.43 6.22
N ASP A 252 -69.06 -20.70 6.21
CA ASP A 252 -69.86 -21.67 7.00
C ASP A 252 -69.41 -22.27 8.37
N ALA A 253 -70.33 -22.16 9.34
CA ALA A 253 -71.07 -23.26 10.02
C ALA A 253 -71.00 -23.46 11.56
N ILE A 254 -72.14 -23.14 12.19
CA ILE A 254 -72.91 -23.88 13.23
C ILE A 254 -72.46 -23.81 14.71
N ALA A 255 -73.25 -23.12 15.56
CA ALA A 255 -74.12 -23.76 16.58
C ALA A 255 -74.85 -22.73 17.51
N GLN A 256 -76.18 -22.79 17.43
CA GLN A 256 -77.27 -22.47 18.37
C GLN A 256 -77.00 -21.83 19.76
N GLY A 257 -77.91 -20.91 20.14
CA GLY A 257 -78.66 -21.06 21.40
C GLY A 257 -78.72 -19.89 22.38
N ASN A 258 -79.66 -18.96 22.13
CA ASN A 258 -80.57 -18.29 23.08
C ASN A 258 -80.08 -17.74 24.45
N GLY A 259 -80.48 -16.48 24.74
CA GLY A 259 -80.94 -16.13 26.10
C GLY A 259 -80.30 -14.91 26.77
N ARG A 260 -80.86 -13.74 26.44
CA ARG A 260 -81.04 -12.51 27.23
C ARG A 260 -80.40 -12.35 28.63
N ASP A 261 -79.88 -11.12 28.74
CA ASP A 261 -80.03 -10.13 29.81
C ASP A 261 -78.95 -9.99 30.89
N ARG A 262 -78.37 -8.78 30.83
CA ARG A 262 -77.97 -7.91 31.94
C ARG A 262 -76.78 -8.33 32.79
N SER A 263 -75.63 -7.81 32.34
CA SER A 263 -74.79 -6.87 33.09
C SER A 263 -74.53 -7.24 34.54
N ASP A 264 -73.49 -8.04 34.75
CA ASP A 264 -72.74 -8.06 36.00
C ASP A 264 -71.24 -8.16 35.72
N SER A 265 -70.52 -7.27 36.39
CA SER A 265 -69.24 -7.54 37.04
C SER A 265 -67.93 -7.55 36.24
N VAL A 266 -66.93 -6.99 36.93
CA VAL A 266 -65.48 -7.09 36.73
C VAL A 266 -64.88 -6.12 35.70
N GLN A 267 -64.88 -4.86 36.09
CA GLN A 267 -63.94 -3.85 35.61
C GLN A 267 -62.77 -3.80 36.60
N LEU A 268 -61.70 -4.55 36.31
CA LEU A 268 -60.34 -4.36 36.85
C LEU A 268 -59.37 -5.20 36.00
N ASP A 269 -58.29 -4.54 35.59
CA ASP A 269 -57.04 -5.10 35.06
C ASP A 269 -57.03 -5.77 33.67
N ALA A 270 -56.93 -4.94 32.62
CA ALA A 270 -56.39 -5.39 31.32
C ALA A 270 -55.52 -4.36 30.58
N ASP A 271 -55.17 -3.21 31.18
CA ASP A 271 -54.25 -2.23 30.55
C ASP A 271 -52.80 -2.29 31.08
N GLN A 272 -52.51 -3.17 32.05
CA GLN A 272 -51.17 -3.28 32.65
C GLN A 272 -50.30 -4.43 32.12
N GLN A 273 -50.82 -5.31 31.26
CA GLN A 273 -50.09 -6.53 30.87
C GLN A 273 -49.55 -6.55 29.43
N GLN A 274 -49.91 -5.58 28.58
CA GLN A 274 -49.33 -5.44 27.23
C GLN A 274 -48.15 -4.47 27.13
N ARG A 275 -47.76 -3.79 28.23
CA ARG A 275 -46.53 -2.98 28.30
C ARG A 275 -45.27 -3.73 28.75
N ARG A 276 -45.33 -5.05 28.99
CA ARG A 276 -44.20 -5.83 29.56
C ARG A 276 -43.48 -6.81 28.62
N LEU A 277 -43.74 -6.78 27.31
CA LEU A 277 -43.10 -7.69 26.34
C LEU A 277 -42.55 -6.99 25.09
N ARG A 278 -41.93 -5.82 25.26
CA ARG A 278 -40.98 -5.30 24.28
C ARG A 278 -39.61 -5.22 24.94
N PRO A 279 -38.59 -5.97 24.49
CA PRO A 279 -37.23 -5.64 24.88
C PRO A 279 -36.98 -4.20 24.44
N ALA A 280 -36.60 -3.35 25.39
CA ALA A 280 -36.15 -2.00 25.10
C ALA A 280 -34.90 -2.14 24.21
N SER A 281 -35.05 -1.90 22.91
CA SER A 281 -33.92 -1.55 22.06
C SER A 281 -33.29 -0.32 22.71
N PRO A 282 -31.98 -0.32 23.02
CA PRO A 282 -31.35 0.92 23.41
C PRO A 282 -31.46 1.83 22.19
N VAL A 283 -32.34 2.84 22.27
CA VAL A 283 -32.26 4.03 21.44
C VAL A 283 -30.99 4.73 21.87
N GLY A 284 -29.86 4.21 21.37
CA GLY A 284 -28.61 4.93 21.34
C GLY A 284 -28.90 6.19 20.57
N ARG A 285 -28.76 7.33 21.22
CA ARG A 285 -28.59 8.60 20.52
C ARG A 285 -27.51 8.36 19.48
N ASP A 286 -27.83 8.54 18.20
CA ASP A 286 -26.83 8.72 17.17
C ASP A 286 -26.03 9.98 17.55
N GLU A 287 -25.04 9.81 18.41
CA GLU A 287 -23.97 10.78 18.52
C GLU A 287 -23.36 10.86 17.11
N PRO A 288 -23.16 12.07 16.58
CA PRO A 288 -22.51 12.21 15.29
C PRO A 288 -21.14 11.53 15.42
N ARG A 289 -20.93 10.41 14.70
CA ARG A 289 -19.65 9.73 14.61
C ARG A 289 -18.61 10.79 14.29
N ARG A 290 -17.86 11.24 15.30
CA ARG A 290 -16.73 12.16 15.12
C ARG A 290 -15.66 11.37 14.39
N ASN A 291 -15.76 11.35 13.06
CA ASN A 291 -14.75 10.87 12.13
C ASN A 291 -13.56 11.85 12.13
N GLY A 292 -12.90 11.97 13.28
CA GLY A 292 -11.62 12.66 13.40
C GLY A 292 -10.50 11.63 13.43
N LEU A 293 -9.35 11.94 12.81
CA LEU A 293 -8.12 11.14 12.89
C LEU A 293 -7.78 10.66 14.32
N PHE A 294 -8.16 11.45 15.33
CA PHE A 294 -7.94 11.14 16.75
C PHE A 294 -8.85 10.03 17.33
N SER A 295 -10.01 9.72 16.74
CA SER A 295 -10.87 8.63 17.24
C SER A 295 -10.29 7.25 16.92
N ARG A 296 -9.44 7.13 15.89
CA ARG A 296 -8.69 5.90 15.58
C ARG A 296 -7.62 5.57 16.63
N PHE A 297 -7.04 6.58 17.30
CA PHE A 297 -6.10 6.36 18.41
C PHE A 297 -6.79 5.87 19.69
N SER A 298 -8.03 6.31 19.94
CA SER A 298 -8.81 5.84 21.10
C SER A 298 -9.35 4.40 20.97
N GLN A 299 -9.23 3.80 19.79
CA GLN A 299 -9.70 2.43 19.52
C GLN A 299 -8.64 1.35 19.83
N ILE A 300 -7.40 1.74 20.15
CA ILE A 300 -6.29 0.79 20.38
C ILE A 300 -6.20 0.46 21.87
N SER A 301 -6.23 -0.84 22.20
CA SER A 301 -6.06 -1.34 23.56
C SER A 301 -4.66 -1.05 24.12
N LYS A 302 -4.57 -0.89 25.44
CA LYS A 302 -3.31 -0.53 26.13
C LYS A 302 -2.19 -1.56 25.89
N GLU A 303 -2.54 -2.83 25.76
CA GLU A 303 -1.60 -3.93 25.46
C GLU A 303 -0.98 -3.77 24.06
N SER A 304 -1.81 -3.62 23.02
CA SER A 304 -1.36 -3.38 21.65
C SER A 304 -0.58 -2.06 21.53
N LEU A 305 -0.99 -1.02 22.26
CA LEU A 305 -0.36 0.30 22.21
C LEU A 305 1.09 0.27 22.70
N VAL A 306 1.38 -0.44 23.80
CA VAL A 306 2.76 -0.52 24.35
C VAL A 306 3.70 -1.22 23.35
N VAL A 307 3.23 -2.30 22.72
CA VAL A 307 4.00 -2.99 21.67
C VAL A 307 4.15 -2.12 20.43
N SER A 308 3.07 -1.48 19.99
CA SER A 308 3.05 -0.62 18.81
C SER A 308 3.98 0.58 18.96
N ILE A 309 4.04 1.23 20.13
CA ILE A 309 4.96 2.35 20.37
C ILE A 309 6.42 1.93 20.21
N LYS A 310 6.81 0.77 20.75
CA LYS A 310 8.17 0.24 20.58
C LYS A 310 8.49 0.01 19.11
N ILE A 311 7.57 -0.58 18.36
CA ILE A 311 7.70 -0.80 16.92
C ILE A 311 7.79 0.54 16.18
N TRP A 312 6.94 1.52 16.50
CA TRP A 312 6.92 2.82 15.83
C TRP A 312 8.19 3.63 16.03
N ILE A 313 8.78 3.63 17.23
CA ILE A 313 10.07 4.31 17.48
C ILE A 313 11.16 3.68 16.62
N LEU A 314 11.24 2.36 16.62
CA LEU A 314 12.20 1.60 15.83
C LEU A 314 12.02 1.88 14.32
N LEU A 315 10.78 1.78 13.81
CA LEU A 315 10.47 2.03 12.40
C LEU A 315 10.69 3.49 11.97
N ALA A 316 10.50 4.45 12.88
CA ALA A 316 10.82 5.86 12.61
C ALA A 316 12.33 6.06 12.39
N ILE A 317 13.18 5.37 13.15
CA ILE A 317 14.64 5.42 12.98
C ILE A 317 15.05 4.84 11.62
N ASP A 318 14.54 3.66 11.26
CA ASP A 318 14.74 3.04 9.94
C ASP A 318 14.35 3.99 8.81
N SER A 319 13.21 4.66 8.96
CA SER A 319 12.65 5.47 7.88
C SER A 319 13.28 6.84 7.75
N LEU A 320 13.74 7.42 8.87
CA LEU A 320 14.62 8.57 8.86
C LEU A 320 15.90 8.26 8.06
N ALA A 321 16.53 7.11 8.33
CA ALA A 321 17.73 6.69 7.63
C ALA A 321 17.46 6.47 6.13
N ASP A 322 16.37 5.80 5.76
CA ASP A 322 15.96 5.64 4.36
C ASP A 322 15.72 7.00 3.66
N GLY A 323 15.14 7.96 4.38
CA GLY A 323 14.98 9.34 3.89
C GLY A 323 16.32 10.05 3.65
N MET A 324 17.31 9.86 4.54
CA MET A 324 18.64 10.46 4.39
C MET A 324 19.36 9.96 3.14
N VAL A 325 19.19 8.69 2.80
CA VAL A 325 19.86 8.05 1.66
C VAL A 325 18.86 7.64 0.57
N SER A 326 17.91 8.51 0.25
CA SER A 326 16.94 8.26 -0.83
C SER A 326 17.62 7.97 -2.17
N TYR A 327 16.90 7.34 -3.10
CA TYR A 327 17.46 7.00 -4.43
C TYR A 327 17.95 8.24 -5.19
N ALA A 328 17.18 9.33 -5.19
CA ALA A 328 17.57 10.58 -5.82
C ALA A 328 18.85 11.19 -5.20
N LEU A 329 18.98 11.17 -3.87
CA LEU A 329 20.19 11.66 -3.19
C LEU A 329 21.38 10.72 -3.37
N THR A 330 21.13 9.42 -3.48
CA THR A 330 22.18 8.42 -3.77
C THR A 330 22.73 8.63 -5.20
N ASN A 331 21.86 8.89 -6.17
CA ASN A 331 22.26 9.24 -7.54
C ASN A 331 23.07 10.53 -7.56
N TYR A 332 22.61 11.55 -6.85
CA TYR A 332 23.33 12.82 -6.73
C TYR A 332 24.72 12.65 -6.11
N TYR A 333 24.85 11.82 -5.07
CA TYR A 333 26.13 11.49 -4.45
C TYR A 333 27.07 10.75 -5.41
N LEU A 334 26.58 9.73 -6.13
CA LEU A 334 27.38 8.95 -7.08
C LEU A 334 27.86 9.82 -8.25
N ALA A 335 26.98 10.67 -8.80
CA ALA A 335 27.32 11.64 -9.83
C ALA A 335 28.43 12.58 -9.35
N ARG A 336 28.33 13.14 -8.14
CA ARG A 336 29.34 14.06 -7.60
C ARG A 336 30.65 13.39 -7.24
N LYS A 337 30.62 12.16 -6.70
CA LYS A 337 31.82 11.45 -6.23
C LYS A 337 32.66 10.89 -7.36
N PHE A 338 32.02 10.36 -8.40
CA PHE A 338 32.68 9.62 -9.48
C PHE A 338 32.57 10.29 -10.85
N SER A 339 31.87 11.43 -10.94
CA SER A 339 31.62 12.14 -12.21
C SER A 339 31.04 11.21 -13.28
N LEU A 340 30.07 10.39 -12.89
CA LEU A 340 29.43 9.42 -13.78
C LEU A 340 28.42 10.12 -14.69
N ASP A 341 28.38 9.66 -15.94
CA ASP A 341 27.33 10.04 -16.89
C ASP A 341 25.96 9.55 -16.42
N GLU A 342 24.90 10.26 -16.80
CA GLU A 342 23.52 9.90 -16.43
C GLU A 342 23.08 8.56 -17.00
N SER A 343 23.67 8.12 -18.13
CA SER A 343 23.42 6.80 -18.70
C SER A 343 23.87 5.69 -17.74
N VAL A 344 25.07 5.79 -17.18
CA VAL A 344 25.62 4.82 -16.23
C VAL A 344 24.81 4.80 -14.94
N LEU A 345 24.38 5.96 -14.45
CA LEU A 345 23.48 6.04 -13.29
C LEU A 345 22.13 5.39 -13.60
N GLY A 346 21.61 5.57 -14.81
CA GLY A 346 20.43 4.89 -15.33
C GLY A 346 20.56 3.37 -15.25
N ASP A 347 21.65 2.82 -15.80
CA ASP A 347 21.94 1.37 -15.79
C ASP A 347 22.01 0.82 -14.36
N ILE A 348 22.75 1.50 -13.47
CA ILE A 348 22.93 1.09 -12.06
C ILE A 348 21.58 1.04 -11.34
N MET A 349 20.75 2.07 -11.53
CA MET A 349 19.48 2.18 -10.82
C MET A 349 18.41 1.27 -11.41
N SER A 350 18.41 1.06 -12.73
CA SER A 350 17.58 0.06 -13.41
C SER A 350 17.84 -1.34 -12.85
N ILE A 351 19.11 -1.77 -12.78
CA ILE A 351 19.49 -3.06 -12.17
C ILE A 351 19.05 -3.11 -10.71
N SER A 352 19.20 -2.02 -9.96
CA SER A 352 18.77 -1.94 -8.57
C SER A 352 17.26 -2.16 -8.39
N TYR A 353 16.43 -1.55 -9.24
CA TYR A 353 14.97 -1.76 -9.21
C TYR A 353 14.58 -3.18 -9.62
N VAL A 354 15.26 -3.79 -10.61
CA VAL A 354 15.05 -5.20 -10.97
C VAL A 354 15.40 -6.12 -9.80
N LEU A 355 16.55 -5.90 -9.18
CA LEU A 355 16.99 -6.69 -8.02
C LEU A 355 16.02 -6.54 -6.84
N MET A 356 15.48 -5.33 -6.63
CA MET A 356 14.45 -5.06 -5.64
C MET A 356 13.16 -5.83 -5.93
N ALA A 357 12.68 -5.84 -7.18
CA ALA A 357 11.49 -6.60 -7.59
C ALA A 357 11.68 -8.10 -7.30
N VAL A 358 12.78 -8.68 -7.77
CA VAL A 358 13.08 -10.10 -7.58
C VAL A 358 13.18 -10.44 -6.08
N SER A 359 13.91 -9.65 -5.31
CA SER A 359 14.12 -9.92 -3.88
C SER A 359 12.82 -9.83 -3.07
N SER A 360 11.92 -8.91 -3.43
CA SER A 360 10.61 -8.78 -2.79
C SER A 360 9.73 -10.02 -2.94
N MET A 361 9.85 -10.75 -4.06
CA MET A 361 9.11 -12.00 -4.30
C MET A 361 9.58 -13.13 -3.37
N PHE A 362 10.87 -13.14 -3.00
CA PHE A 362 11.45 -14.15 -2.10
C PHE A 362 11.27 -13.84 -0.60
N ALA A 363 10.78 -12.65 -0.25
CA ALA A 363 10.57 -12.25 1.14
C ALA A 363 9.64 -13.18 1.92
N GLY A 364 8.52 -13.58 1.31
CA GLY A 364 7.52 -14.45 1.93
C GLY A 364 8.04 -15.86 2.25
N PRO A 365 8.59 -16.60 1.26
CA PRO A 365 9.22 -17.89 1.51
C PRO A 365 10.31 -17.83 2.57
N LEU A 366 11.19 -16.83 2.53
CA LEU A 366 12.27 -16.67 3.49
C LEU A 366 11.75 -16.48 4.93
N ALA A 367 10.68 -15.71 5.09
CA ALA A 367 10.02 -15.49 6.37
C ALA A 367 9.35 -16.73 6.97
N ARG A 368 8.86 -17.66 6.13
CA ARG A 368 8.34 -18.95 6.61
C ARG A 368 9.43 -19.85 7.17
N HIS A 369 10.66 -19.77 6.64
CA HIS A 369 11.76 -20.63 7.08
C HIS A 369 12.56 -20.07 8.26
N LEU A 370 12.83 -18.75 8.26
CA LEU A 370 13.65 -18.13 9.29
C LEU A 370 12.83 -17.51 10.42
N GLY A 371 11.54 -17.26 10.20
CA GLY A 371 10.65 -16.50 11.08
C GLY A 371 10.65 -15.00 10.76
N LEU A 372 9.54 -14.33 11.07
CA LEU A 372 9.29 -12.92 10.66
C LEU A 372 10.38 -11.95 11.13
N ILE A 373 10.74 -11.99 12.41
CA ILE A 373 11.73 -11.07 13.00
C ILE A 373 13.12 -11.36 12.46
N ASN A 374 13.51 -12.63 12.43
CA ASN A 374 14.82 -13.05 11.94
C ASN A 374 14.99 -12.66 10.48
N THR A 375 13.99 -12.86 9.62
CA THR A 375 14.06 -12.44 8.22
C THR A 375 14.25 -10.93 8.08
N MET A 376 13.55 -10.12 8.87
CA MET A 376 13.76 -8.66 8.87
C MET A 376 15.22 -8.32 9.25
N VAL A 377 15.70 -8.83 10.38
CA VAL A 377 17.05 -8.49 10.92
C VAL A 377 18.18 -9.02 10.04
N PHE A 378 18.12 -10.28 9.59
CA PHE A 378 19.21 -10.90 8.82
C PHE A 378 19.29 -10.39 7.38
N THR A 379 18.21 -9.85 6.82
CA THR A 379 18.27 -9.18 5.51
C THR A 379 18.68 -7.72 5.67
N HIS A 380 18.22 -7.04 6.72
CA HIS A 380 18.57 -5.63 6.94
C HIS A 380 20.00 -5.43 7.40
N LEU A 381 20.56 -6.25 8.30
CA LEU A 381 21.92 -6.04 8.81
C LEU A 381 23.00 -5.96 7.71
N PRO A 382 23.06 -6.88 6.73
CA PRO A 382 24.01 -6.76 5.62
C PRO A 382 23.71 -5.53 4.72
N SER A 383 22.43 -5.19 4.51
CA SER A 383 22.03 -3.99 3.77
C SER A 383 22.48 -2.71 4.47
N SER A 384 22.22 -2.60 5.77
CA SER A 384 22.59 -1.49 6.65
C SER A 384 24.11 -1.34 6.74
N THR A 385 24.84 -2.46 6.78
CA THR A 385 26.31 -2.48 6.69
C THR A 385 26.78 -1.98 5.33
N ALA A 386 26.12 -2.37 4.23
CA ALA A 386 26.46 -1.88 2.90
C ALA A 386 26.23 -0.37 2.77
N VAL A 387 25.17 0.19 3.39
CA VAL A 387 24.94 1.64 3.48
C VAL A 387 26.05 2.33 4.28
N LEU A 388 26.42 1.77 5.43
CA LEU A 388 27.48 2.32 6.30
C LEU A 388 28.83 2.38 5.57
N LEU A 389 29.17 1.33 4.81
CA LEU A 389 30.42 1.21 4.07
C LEU A 389 30.36 1.89 2.69
N PHE A 390 29.18 2.27 2.21
CA PHE A 390 28.94 2.88 0.90
C PHE A 390 29.92 4.01 0.52
N PRO A 391 30.28 4.95 1.42
CA PRO A 391 31.18 6.03 1.05
C PRO A 391 32.66 5.64 0.99
N ILE A 392 33.07 4.48 1.51
CA ILE A 392 34.49 4.11 1.67
C ILE A 392 35.18 3.78 0.34
N PRO A 393 34.62 2.93 -0.55
CA PRO A 393 35.32 2.55 -1.76
C PRO A 393 35.60 3.73 -2.68
N GLN A 394 36.80 3.76 -3.25
CA GLN A 394 37.21 4.70 -4.30
C GLN A 394 36.98 4.14 -5.72
N SER A 395 36.46 2.91 -5.82
CA SER A 395 36.11 2.26 -7.07
C SER A 395 34.60 2.32 -7.28
N VAL A 396 34.18 2.66 -8.50
CA VAL A 396 32.77 2.64 -8.92
C VAL A 396 32.19 1.25 -8.73
N SER A 397 32.89 0.20 -9.19
CA SER A 397 32.42 -1.18 -9.14
C SER A 397 32.11 -1.64 -7.72
N LEU A 398 33.00 -1.37 -6.75
CA LEU A 398 32.76 -1.74 -5.35
C LEU A 398 31.59 -0.96 -4.75
N THR A 399 31.46 0.33 -5.07
CA THR A 399 30.33 1.15 -4.59
C THR A 399 29.00 0.64 -5.16
N VAL A 400 28.98 0.24 -6.44
CA VAL A 400 27.81 -0.37 -7.09
C VAL A 400 27.46 -1.72 -6.48
N VAL A 401 28.45 -2.57 -6.17
CA VAL A 401 28.22 -3.84 -5.47
C VAL A 401 27.57 -3.60 -4.10
N LEU A 402 28.04 -2.62 -3.32
CA LEU A 402 27.41 -2.24 -2.06
C LEU A 402 25.98 -1.72 -2.28
N LEU A 403 25.73 -0.96 -3.34
CA LEU A 403 24.38 -0.51 -3.70
C LEU A 403 23.45 -1.68 -4.00
N PHE A 404 23.92 -2.69 -4.73
CA PHE A 404 23.13 -3.87 -5.08
C PHE A 404 22.84 -4.74 -3.85
N ILE A 405 23.82 -4.92 -2.96
CA ILE A 405 23.59 -5.58 -1.67
C ILE A 405 22.51 -4.83 -0.89
N ARG A 406 22.62 -3.50 -0.82
CA ARG A 406 21.64 -2.65 -0.17
C ARG A 406 20.24 -2.84 -0.76
N THR A 407 20.09 -2.66 -2.07
CA THR A 407 18.77 -2.61 -2.74
C THR A 407 18.08 -3.97 -2.76
N GLY A 408 18.83 -5.04 -2.99
CA GLY A 408 18.33 -6.40 -2.97
C GLY A 408 17.82 -6.81 -1.59
N LEU A 409 18.58 -6.53 -0.54
CA LEU A 409 18.22 -6.99 0.80
C LEU A 409 17.27 -6.04 1.55
N ASN A 410 17.33 -4.72 1.31
CA ASN A 410 16.53 -3.74 2.05
C ASN A 410 15.02 -3.98 1.92
N ASN A 411 14.55 -4.35 0.72
CA ASN A 411 13.11 -4.43 0.44
C ASN A 411 12.47 -5.76 0.83
N MET A 412 13.25 -6.71 1.36
CA MET A 412 12.77 -8.03 1.76
C MET A 412 11.95 -8.03 3.06
N ASP A 413 11.85 -6.89 3.74
CA ASP A 413 11.19 -6.75 5.03
C ASP A 413 9.74 -6.28 4.96
N GLN A 414 9.29 -5.73 3.82
CA GLN A 414 7.97 -5.11 3.71
C GLN A 414 6.85 -6.10 4.06
N GLY A 415 6.91 -7.31 3.51
CA GLY A 415 5.97 -8.40 3.82
C GLY A 415 6.09 -8.89 5.26
N PRO A 416 7.29 -9.32 5.70
CA PRO A 416 7.52 -9.78 7.07
C PRO A 416 7.13 -8.77 8.16
N ARG A 417 7.39 -7.47 7.94
CA ARG A 417 7.03 -6.37 8.85
C ARG A 417 5.52 -6.22 8.98
N ALA A 418 4.79 -6.22 7.86
CA ALA A 418 3.34 -6.14 7.88
C ALA A 418 2.72 -7.35 8.58
N ALA A 419 3.23 -8.55 8.30
CA ALA A 419 2.80 -9.79 8.96
C ALA A 419 3.12 -9.79 10.46
N PHE A 420 4.30 -9.29 10.85
CA PHE A 420 4.69 -9.17 12.26
C PHE A 420 3.76 -8.22 13.02
N ILE A 421 3.49 -7.03 12.48
CA ILE A 421 2.55 -6.08 13.09
C ILE A 421 1.15 -6.70 13.20
N ALA A 422 0.69 -7.41 12.17
CA ALA A 422 -0.60 -8.11 12.20
C ALA A 422 -0.65 -9.21 13.27
N ALA A 423 0.47 -9.87 13.54
CA ALA A 423 0.56 -10.97 14.50
C ALA A 423 0.64 -10.51 15.96
N VAL A 424 1.03 -9.26 16.21
CA VAL A 424 1.19 -8.69 17.57
C VAL A 424 0.07 -7.74 17.97
N VAL A 425 -0.82 -7.40 17.03
CA VAL A 425 -1.97 -6.51 17.22
C VAL A 425 -3.27 -7.28 17.01
N LYS A 426 -4.28 -6.94 17.83
CA LYS A 426 -5.62 -7.54 17.77
C LYS A 426 -6.28 -7.32 16.40
N PRO A 427 -7.02 -8.29 15.85
CA PRO A 427 -7.60 -8.20 14.50
C PRO A 427 -8.38 -6.91 14.21
N GLU A 428 -9.12 -6.41 15.20
CA GLU A 428 -9.96 -5.21 15.10
C GLU A 428 -9.13 -3.92 15.01
N GLU A 429 -7.90 -3.96 15.51
CA GLU A 429 -6.99 -2.81 15.60
C GLU A 429 -5.95 -2.79 14.48
N ARG A 430 -5.78 -3.90 13.72
CA ARG A 430 -4.73 -4.07 12.69
C ARG A 430 -4.72 -2.94 11.67
N THR A 431 -5.88 -2.62 11.10
CA THR A 431 -5.99 -1.57 10.07
C THR A 431 -5.59 -0.20 10.61
N ALA A 432 -5.99 0.11 11.85
CA ALA A 432 -5.64 1.38 12.50
C ALA A 432 -4.13 1.46 12.78
N VAL A 433 -3.54 0.40 13.36
CA VAL A 433 -2.11 0.36 13.68
C VAL A 433 -1.26 0.37 12.41
N MET A 434 -1.62 -0.36 11.36
CA MET A 434 -0.91 -0.33 10.08
C MET A 434 -0.96 1.07 9.44
N GLY A 435 -2.11 1.74 9.49
CA GLY A 435 -2.26 3.12 9.00
C GLY A 435 -1.37 4.12 9.77
N ILE A 436 -1.37 4.07 11.10
CA ILE A 436 -0.51 4.93 11.93
C ILE A 436 0.96 4.61 11.69
N THR A 437 1.30 3.33 11.57
CA THR A 437 2.67 2.90 11.26
C THR A 437 3.16 3.52 9.96
N GLY A 438 2.37 3.44 8.88
CA GLY A 438 2.68 4.06 7.60
C GLY A 438 2.85 5.57 7.72
N MET A 439 1.95 6.27 8.41
CA MET A 439 2.03 7.71 8.63
C MET A 439 3.30 8.13 9.36
N LEU A 440 3.64 7.45 10.47
CA LEU A 440 4.86 7.73 11.24
C LEU A 440 6.12 7.44 10.43
N ARG A 441 6.10 6.36 9.65
CA ARG A 441 7.17 5.98 8.73
C ARG A 441 7.46 7.11 7.74
N THR A 442 6.42 7.58 7.06
CA THR A 442 6.55 8.66 6.07
C THR A 442 6.98 9.96 6.73
N LEU A 443 6.39 10.35 7.86
CA LEU A 443 6.79 11.55 8.60
C LEU A 443 8.27 11.53 8.99
N ALA A 444 8.76 10.40 9.53
CA ALA A 444 10.17 10.25 9.88
C ALA A 444 11.09 10.35 8.66
N SER A 445 10.68 9.77 7.52
CA SER A 445 11.44 9.84 6.27
C SER A 445 11.56 11.25 5.69
N THR A 446 10.61 12.14 6.00
CA THR A 446 10.64 13.51 5.47
C THR A 446 11.81 14.33 6.01
N VAL A 447 12.31 14.04 7.21
CA VAL A 447 13.41 14.79 7.84
C VAL A 447 14.76 14.45 7.21
N GLY A 448 14.90 13.25 6.67
CA GLY A 448 16.16 12.72 6.16
C GLY A 448 16.81 13.56 5.06
N PRO A 449 16.09 13.92 3.97
CA PRO A 449 16.68 14.66 2.87
C PRO A 449 17.25 16.03 3.25
N SER A 450 16.63 16.77 4.17
CA SER A 450 17.16 18.05 4.66
C SER A 450 18.46 17.88 5.43
N LEU A 451 18.58 16.85 6.27
CA LEU A 451 19.83 16.53 6.96
C LEU A 451 20.93 16.19 5.96
N THR A 452 20.62 15.40 4.93
CA THR A 452 21.56 15.05 3.89
C THR A 452 21.97 16.24 3.03
N GLY A 453 21.03 17.11 2.65
CA GLY A 453 21.33 18.34 1.90
C GLY A 453 22.21 19.31 2.68
N TRP A 454 22.00 19.43 4.00
CA TRP A 454 22.87 20.20 4.88
C TRP A 454 24.29 19.61 4.96
N LEU A 455 24.42 18.29 5.10
CA LEU A 455 25.72 17.61 5.09
C LEU A 455 26.42 17.71 3.73
N ALA A 456 25.68 17.63 2.63
CA ALA A 456 26.20 17.81 1.28
C ALA A 456 26.76 19.21 1.08
N GLY A 457 26.05 20.26 1.53
CA GLY A 457 26.49 21.65 1.43
C GLY A 457 27.70 22.02 2.29
N THR A 458 28.14 21.12 3.19
CA THR A 458 29.35 21.29 4.01
C THR A 458 30.50 20.38 3.57
N ASP A 459 30.45 19.87 2.32
CA ASP A 459 31.39 18.89 1.75
C ASP A 459 31.50 17.58 2.56
N ARG A 460 30.48 17.28 3.36
CA ARG A 460 30.40 16.13 4.26
C ARG A 460 29.30 15.16 3.86
N PHE A 461 28.97 15.11 2.58
CA PHE A 461 27.89 14.27 2.04
C PHE A 461 28.04 12.80 2.45
N TRP A 462 29.27 12.26 2.46
CA TRP A 462 29.54 10.89 2.87
C TRP A 462 29.07 10.55 4.29
N ILE A 463 29.02 11.53 5.20
CA ILE A 463 28.58 11.34 6.59
C ILE A 463 27.10 10.94 6.64
N ALA A 464 26.29 11.38 5.67
CA ALA A 464 24.87 11.02 5.62
C ALA A 464 24.68 9.50 5.51
N PHE A 465 25.49 8.82 4.67
CA PHE A 465 25.47 7.37 4.54
C PHE A 465 25.96 6.65 5.79
N VAL A 466 26.98 7.19 6.46
CA VAL A 466 27.50 6.62 7.70
C VAL A 466 26.46 6.69 8.82
N ILE A 467 25.83 7.86 9.00
CA ILE A 467 24.76 8.05 9.99
C ILE A 467 23.57 7.15 9.65
N ALA A 468 23.12 7.12 8.39
CA ALA A 468 22.00 6.29 7.99
C ALA A 468 22.28 4.80 8.23
N GLY A 469 23.45 4.30 7.86
CA GLY A 469 23.86 2.91 8.10
C GLY A 469 23.92 2.59 9.60
N ALA A 470 24.48 3.48 10.43
CA ALA A 470 24.53 3.31 11.88
C ALA A 470 23.13 3.31 12.53
N LEU A 471 22.24 4.20 12.11
CA LEU A 471 20.85 4.26 12.57
C LEU A 471 20.11 2.96 12.23
N ARG A 472 20.28 2.43 11.01
CA ARG A 472 19.64 1.18 10.60
C ARG A 472 20.17 -0.03 11.36
N ILE A 473 21.49 -0.15 11.52
CA ILE A 473 22.07 -1.21 12.37
C ILE A 473 21.52 -1.12 13.80
N GLY A 474 21.40 0.09 14.35
CA GLY A 474 20.81 0.31 15.68
C GLY A 474 19.35 -0.14 15.76
N TYR A 475 18.56 0.15 14.72
CA TYR A 475 17.19 -0.35 14.58
C TYR A 475 17.13 -1.88 14.51
N ASP A 476 17.95 -2.50 13.67
CA ASP A 476 17.98 -3.95 13.44
C ASP A 476 18.30 -4.70 14.75
N LEU A 477 19.33 -4.24 15.47
CA LEU A 477 19.71 -4.78 16.76
C LEU A 477 18.64 -4.52 17.83
N GLY A 478 18.01 -3.35 17.81
CA GLY A 478 16.90 -3.02 18.71
C GLY A 478 15.68 -3.92 18.49
N LEU A 479 15.32 -4.16 17.24
CA LEU A 479 14.24 -5.07 16.86
C LEU A 479 14.54 -6.50 17.33
N PHE A 480 15.77 -6.97 17.10
CA PHE A 480 16.21 -8.29 17.53
C PHE A 480 16.13 -8.44 19.04
N VAL A 481 16.76 -7.55 19.81
CA VAL A 481 16.83 -7.63 21.27
C VAL A 481 15.44 -7.54 21.91
N ILE A 482 14.56 -6.66 21.42
CA ILE A 482 13.26 -6.42 22.05
C ILE A 482 12.26 -7.51 21.72
N PHE A 483 12.32 -8.11 20.52
CA PHE A 483 11.24 -8.96 20.02
C PHE A 483 11.60 -10.42 19.75
N VAL A 484 12.89 -10.81 19.78
CA VAL A 484 13.31 -12.21 19.49
C VAL A 484 12.60 -13.27 20.37
N ASN A 485 12.23 -12.92 21.59
CA ASN A 485 11.58 -13.84 22.54
C ASN A 485 10.06 -13.66 22.65
N MET A 486 9.44 -12.87 21.77
CA MET A 486 8.01 -12.59 21.85
C MET A 486 7.19 -13.70 21.19
N LYS A 487 6.27 -14.32 21.96
CA LYS A 487 5.31 -15.28 21.41
C LYS A 487 4.26 -14.55 20.55
N LEU A 488 4.21 -14.88 19.27
CA LEU A 488 3.24 -14.33 18.31
C LEU A 488 1.86 -14.98 18.54
N HIS A 489 0.78 -14.21 18.40
CA HIS A 489 -0.57 -14.68 18.74
C HIS A 489 -1.27 -15.52 17.66
N ALA A 490 -0.66 -15.79 16.49
CA ALA A 490 -1.28 -16.62 15.45
C ALA A 490 -0.28 -17.34 14.53
N HIS A 491 -0.42 -18.68 14.48
CA HIS A 491 0.06 -19.66 13.49
C HIS A 491 1.57 -19.81 13.25
N GLU A 492 2.26 -20.39 14.22
CA GLU A 492 3.04 -21.60 13.94
C GLU A 492 2.11 -22.77 14.28
N LEU A 493 1.40 -23.33 13.28
CA LEU A 493 1.05 -24.75 13.37
C LEU A 493 2.33 -25.46 12.93
N PRO A 494 3.04 -26.18 13.81
CA PRO A 494 3.88 -27.24 13.31
C PRO A 494 2.92 -28.19 12.57
N GLU A 495 3.23 -28.52 11.33
CA GLU A 495 2.83 -29.84 10.85
C GLU A 495 3.50 -30.81 11.83
N GLU A 496 2.74 -31.23 12.85
CA GLU A 496 3.12 -32.38 13.65
C GLU A 496 3.26 -33.52 12.65
N HIS A 497 4.50 -33.96 12.48
CA HIS A 497 4.75 -35.33 12.05
C HIS A 497 3.90 -36.23 12.95
N GLU A 498 2.76 -36.71 12.44
CA GLU A 498 2.13 -37.93 12.90
C GLU A 498 3.10 -39.09 12.63
N GLN A 499 4.16 -39.16 13.43
CA GLN A 499 4.74 -40.41 13.87
C GLN A 499 4.11 -40.72 15.22
N SER A 500 2.91 -41.29 15.17
CA SER A 500 2.48 -42.23 16.20
C SER A 500 2.46 -43.60 15.52
N ASP A 501 3.46 -44.39 15.88
CA ASP A 501 3.36 -45.84 15.87
C ASP A 501 2.07 -46.22 16.61
N GLU A 502 1.04 -46.61 15.87
CA GLU A 502 -0.08 -47.36 16.43
C GLU A 502 -0.30 -48.60 15.57
N GLU A 503 -0.04 -49.74 16.20
CA GLU A 503 -0.08 -51.08 15.66
C GLU A 503 -1.38 -51.34 14.89
N ALA A 504 -1.24 -51.70 13.61
CA ALA A 504 -2.35 -52.23 12.84
C ALA A 504 -2.79 -53.59 13.41
N PRO A 505 -4.07 -53.80 13.79
CA PRO A 505 -4.58 -55.14 13.97
C PRO A 505 -4.75 -55.74 12.56
N THR A 506 -3.90 -56.71 12.24
CA THR A 506 -4.09 -57.59 11.10
C THR A 506 -5.35 -58.42 11.33
N CYS A 507 -6.42 -58.08 10.60
CA CYS A 507 -7.56 -58.97 10.41
C CYS A 507 -8.01 -58.92 8.96
N SER A 508 -7.20 -59.55 8.09
CA SER A 508 -7.62 -59.94 6.74
C SER A 508 -8.42 -61.24 6.85
N GLY A 509 -9.71 -61.18 6.53
CA GLY A 509 -10.48 -62.38 6.22
C GLY A 509 -10.23 -62.82 4.78
N GLN A 510 -9.91 -64.11 4.56
CA GLN A 510 -10.56 -64.95 3.54
C GLN A 510 -10.03 -66.40 3.50
N ASN A 511 -10.99 -67.32 3.51
CA ASN A 511 -11.05 -68.62 2.80
C ASN A 511 -10.04 -69.75 3.12
N GLY A 512 -10.54 -70.72 3.89
CA GLY A 512 -11.00 -72.02 3.35
C GLY A 512 -9.95 -73.08 2.98
N ARG A 513 -9.83 -74.13 3.81
CA ARG A 513 -9.59 -75.52 3.38
C ARG A 513 -9.79 -76.56 4.51
N VAL A 514 -10.85 -77.35 4.37
CA VAL A 514 -10.92 -78.83 4.43
C VAL A 514 -10.15 -79.58 5.55
N GLY A 515 -10.91 -80.32 6.38
CA GLY A 515 -10.66 -81.74 6.65
C GLY A 515 -10.24 -82.15 8.06
N ASN A 516 -11.20 -82.48 8.93
CA ASN A 516 -11.48 -83.86 9.40
C ASN A 516 -12.42 -83.84 10.62
N GLU A 517 -13.63 -84.37 10.43
CA GLU A 517 -14.38 -85.10 11.44
C GLU A 517 -13.85 -86.55 11.48
N ASP A 518 -13.76 -87.10 12.69
CA ASP A 518 -14.18 -88.47 12.97
C ASP A 518 -15.71 -88.48 13.13
#